data_AF-A0A3Q9GBR3-F1
#
_entry.id   AF-A0A3Q9GBR3-F1
#
_cell.length_a   1.000
_cell.length_b   1.000
_cell.length_c   1.000
_cell.angle_alpha   90.00
_cell.angle_beta   90.00
_cell.angle_gamma   90.00
#
_symmetry.space_group_name_H-M   'P 1'
#
loop_
_entity.id
_entity.type
_entity.pdbx_description
1 polymer ?
#
loop_
_entity_poly.entity_id
_entity_poly.type
_entity_poly.pdbx_seq_one_letter_code
_entity_poly.pdbx_strand_id
1 'polypeptide(L)'
;MKIKNIASLIPVVSITSLILLMSTAVKADTTDEALKLFSPAFLDNQVLPVQFTCEGDGISPPLNWQGVPDDTKSLVLIMDHMPMEHRPNNNPLPLLHKEAITKKPEGLRWYWSVYNIPANVSGIASGASSDVSSNKENEQPVGTFGSNIVNDNNEYAPPCSKGPGLKNYTFHLYALSKMLVLPESKHVSAETLRASMHGFVLASDALTVSFERSCQSRPKPRLDQGSQQDNQQGDHQEAKRHPPSTLPLCEQAKSTTDEDAYSSTSQR
;
A
#
# COMPACT_ATOMS: atom_id res chain seq x y z
N MET A 1 106.38 -13.26 -1.46
CA MET A 1 105.37 -13.07 -0.39
C MET A 1 104.28 -12.17 -0.98
N LYS A 2 103.11 -12.71 -1.36
CA LYS A 2 101.81 -12.62 -0.63
C LYS A 2 101.40 -11.14 -0.41
N ILE A 3 100.27 -10.58 -0.86
CA ILE A 3 98.89 -11.06 -1.12
C ILE A 3 98.17 -10.06 -2.04
N LYS A 4 97.21 -10.55 -2.85
CA LYS A 4 96.23 -9.82 -3.69
C LYS A 4 95.30 -8.92 -2.86
N ASN A 5 94.76 -7.84 -3.43
CA ASN A 5 93.37 -7.47 -3.13
C ASN A 5 92.71 -6.74 -4.31
N ILE A 6 91.48 -7.18 -4.59
CA ILE A 6 90.59 -6.84 -5.70
C ILE A 6 89.34 -6.23 -5.06
N ALA A 7 88.86 -5.09 -5.52
CA ALA A 7 87.51 -4.58 -5.24
C ALA A 7 87.10 -3.68 -6.42
N SER A 8 86.36 -4.18 -7.41
CA SER A 8 84.89 -4.36 -7.48
C SER A 8 84.14 -3.05 -7.73
N LEU A 9 83.67 -2.91 -8.99
CA LEU A 9 82.72 -1.90 -9.47
C LEU A 9 81.32 -2.08 -8.84
N ILE A 10 80.60 -0.96 -8.66
CA ILE A 10 79.12 -0.92 -8.75
C ILE A 10 78.74 0.39 -9.47
N PRO A 11 77.95 0.36 -10.57
CA PRO A 11 77.37 1.57 -11.17
C PRO A 11 76.08 1.97 -10.45
N VAL A 12 75.98 3.25 -10.07
CA VAL A 12 74.77 3.85 -9.49
C VAL A 12 73.80 4.18 -10.62
N VAL A 13 72.72 3.40 -10.76
CA VAL A 13 71.55 3.75 -11.58
C VAL A 13 70.48 4.29 -10.63
N SER A 14 70.19 5.59 -10.67
CA SER A 14 69.18 6.22 -9.81
C SER A 14 67.97 6.67 -10.63
N ILE A 15 67.07 5.70 -10.79
CA ILE A 15 65.60 5.76 -10.78
C ILE A 15 64.95 7.15 -11.00
N THR A 16 64.48 7.38 -12.22
CA THR A 16 63.43 8.37 -12.52
C THR A 16 62.11 7.93 -11.89
N SER A 17 61.65 8.65 -10.85
CA SER A 17 60.35 8.45 -10.22
C SER A 17 59.27 9.22 -11.01
N LEU A 18 58.50 8.51 -11.82
CA LEU A 18 57.27 9.02 -12.44
C LEU A 18 56.11 8.78 -11.46
N ILE A 19 55.71 9.84 -10.75
CA ILE A 19 54.59 9.81 -9.80
C ILE A 19 53.28 9.82 -10.60
N LEU A 20 52.66 8.65 -10.72
CA LEU A 20 51.31 8.49 -11.27
C LEU A 20 50.30 8.96 -10.21
N LEU A 21 49.76 10.17 -10.41
CA LEU A 21 48.62 10.69 -9.64
C LEU A 21 47.39 9.82 -9.96
N MET A 22 47.17 8.79 -9.15
CA MET A 22 45.90 8.06 -9.11
C MET A 22 44.85 9.00 -8.51
N SER A 23 44.06 9.65 -9.36
CA SER A 23 42.84 10.34 -8.93
C SER A 23 41.85 9.31 -8.40
N THR A 24 41.77 9.17 -7.08
CA THR A 24 40.68 8.45 -6.45
C THR A 24 39.42 9.29 -6.60
N ALA A 25 38.53 8.88 -7.50
CA ALA A 25 37.17 9.39 -7.52
C ALA A 25 36.52 8.97 -6.19
N VAL A 26 36.37 9.91 -5.27
CA VAL A 26 35.54 9.74 -4.08
C VAL A 26 34.12 9.55 -4.62
N LYS A 27 33.64 8.31 -4.59
CA LYS A 27 32.22 8.01 -4.79
C LYS A 27 31.51 8.77 -3.67
N ALA A 28 30.65 9.72 -4.03
CA ALA A 28 29.82 10.41 -3.06
C ALA A 28 29.11 9.32 -2.25
N ASP A 29 29.31 9.36 -0.94
CA ASP A 29 28.58 8.54 0.02
C ASP A 29 27.13 9.04 -0.05
N THR A 30 26.34 8.43 -0.94
CA THR A 30 24.90 8.62 -0.93
C THR A 30 24.46 8.13 0.44
N THR A 31 24.11 9.07 1.32
CA THR A 31 23.41 8.75 2.56
C THR A 31 22.24 7.87 2.15
N ASP A 32 22.30 6.61 2.56
CA ASP A 32 21.29 5.58 2.36
C ASP A 32 20.01 6.04 3.06
N GLU A 33 19.27 6.96 2.43
CA GLU A 33 17.96 7.37 2.92
C GLU A 33 17.09 6.12 2.87
N ALA A 34 16.65 5.66 4.05
CA ALA A 34 15.78 4.52 4.15
C ALA A 34 14.53 4.74 3.30
N LEU A 35 14.13 3.69 2.56
CA LEU A 35 12.91 3.69 1.77
C LEU A 35 11.74 4.15 2.65
N LYS A 36 10.99 5.15 2.17
CA LYS A 36 9.91 5.77 2.93
C LYS A 36 8.66 5.90 2.05
N LEU A 37 7.56 5.27 2.46
CA LEU A 37 6.24 5.36 1.87
C LEU A 37 5.36 6.37 2.62
N PHE A 38 4.64 7.22 1.89
CA PHE A 38 3.71 8.20 2.45
C PHE A 38 2.57 8.53 1.49
N SER A 39 1.57 9.25 1.99
CA SER A 39 0.49 9.82 1.18
C SER A 39 0.36 11.31 1.50
N PRO A 40 0.11 12.18 0.50
CA PRO A 40 -0.30 13.55 0.76
C PRO A 40 -1.74 13.64 1.30
N ALA A 41 -2.54 12.57 1.20
CA ALA A 41 -3.95 12.58 1.58
C ALA A 41 -4.20 12.11 3.03
N PHE A 42 -3.24 11.46 3.67
CA PHE A 42 -3.35 10.97 5.05
C PHE A 42 -1.98 10.65 5.65
N LEU A 43 -1.93 10.67 6.98
CA LEU A 43 -0.75 10.25 7.75
C LEU A 43 -0.88 8.78 8.16
N ASP A 44 0.26 8.20 8.58
CA ASP A 44 0.30 6.84 9.13
C ASP A 44 -0.56 6.71 10.39
N ASN A 45 -1.22 5.57 10.52
CA ASN A 45 -2.16 5.19 11.57
C ASN A 45 -3.37 6.12 11.73
N GLN A 46 -3.72 6.89 10.70
CA GLN A 46 -4.93 7.72 10.68
C GLN A 46 -6.10 7.03 9.98
N VAL A 47 -7.27 7.68 10.00
CA VAL A 47 -8.45 7.21 9.27
C VAL A 47 -8.25 7.43 7.77
N LEU A 48 -8.57 6.42 6.96
CA LEU A 48 -8.58 6.52 5.50
C LEU A 48 -9.71 7.48 5.06
N PRO A 49 -9.43 8.55 4.31
CA PRO A 49 -10.46 9.45 3.80
C PRO A 49 -11.55 8.72 3.01
N VAL A 50 -12.80 9.11 3.22
CA VAL A 50 -14.00 8.41 2.71
C VAL A 50 -14.00 8.24 1.19
N GLN A 51 -13.44 9.19 0.43
CA GLN A 51 -13.32 9.12 -1.03
C GLN A 51 -12.53 7.90 -1.53
N PHE A 52 -11.65 7.33 -0.70
CA PHE A 52 -10.89 6.12 -1.02
C PHE A 52 -11.57 4.85 -0.51
N THR A 53 -12.82 4.92 -0.06
CA THR A 53 -13.57 3.79 0.48
C THR A 53 -14.82 3.54 -0.36
N CYS A 54 -15.54 2.45 -0.11
CA CYS A 54 -16.81 2.20 -0.80
C CYS A 54 -17.95 3.14 -0.34
N GLU A 55 -17.72 3.98 0.67
CA GLU A 55 -18.67 5.02 1.11
C GLU A 55 -18.46 6.36 0.38
N GLY A 56 -17.44 6.46 -0.48
CA GLY A 56 -17.17 7.62 -1.35
C GLY A 56 -16.91 7.19 -2.79
N ASP A 57 -16.00 7.90 -3.47
CA ASP A 57 -15.70 7.69 -4.90
C ASP A 57 -15.06 6.34 -5.23
N GLY A 58 -14.47 5.67 -4.23
CA GLY A 58 -13.83 4.36 -4.39
C GLY A 58 -12.53 4.40 -5.19
N ILE A 59 -11.91 5.56 -5.36
CA ILE A 59 -10.66 5.72 -6.11
C ILE A 59 -9.45 5.32 -5.26
N SER A 60 -8.35 4.91 -5.90
CA SER A 60 -7.09 4.63 -5.19
C SER A 60 -6.49 5.91 -4.59
N PRO A 61 -5.87 5.83 -3.40
CA PRO A 61 -5.24 6.99 -2.80
C PRO A 61 -3.93 7.36 -3.49
N PRO A 62 -3.54 8.65 -3.48
CA PRO A 62 -2.21 9.05 -3.94
C PRO A 62 -1.17 8.50 -2.96
N LEU A 63 -0.10 7.91 -3.48
CA LEU A 63 1.03 7.42 -2.70
C LEU A 63 2.33 7.97 -3.27
N ASN A 64 3.26 8.30 -2.39
CA ASN A 64 4.58 8.81 -2.74
C ASN A 64 5.63 8.05 -1.93
N TRP A 65 6.84 8.00 -2.48
CA TRP A 65 7.97 7.43 -1.77
C TRP A 65 9.28 8.11 -2.13
N GLN A 66 10.25 7.95 -1.23
CA GLN A 66 11.63 8.41 -1.37
C GLN A 66 12.58 7.38 -0.78
N GLY A 67 13.90 7.59 -0.93
CA GLY A 67 14.90 6.66 -0.39
C GLY A 67 14.92 5.31 -1.11
N VAL A 68 14.67 5.28 -2.42
CA VAL A 68 14.77 4.04 -3.21
C VAL A 68 16.25 3.65 -3.34
N PRO A 69 16.68 2.47 -2.86
CA PRO A 69 18.08 2.06 -2.95
C PRO A 69 18.60 2.03 -4.40
N ASP A 70 19.85 2.41 -4.63
CA ASP A 70 20.46 2.52 -5.98
C ASP A 70 20.40 1.22 -6.80
N ASP A 71 20.48 0.06 -6.14
CA ASP A 71 20.45 -1.24 -6.79
C ASP A 71 19.03 -1.72 -7.16
N THR A 72 18.00 -0.93 -6.86
CA THR A 72 16.61 -1.24 -7.17
C THR A 72 16.38 -1.27 -8.68
N LYS A 73 15.75 -2.35 -9.16
CA LYS A 73 15.32 -2.50 -10.56
C LYS A 73 13.81 -2.33 -10.70
N SER A 74 13.05 -2.70 -9.69
CA SER A 74 11.61 -2.44 -9.63
C SER A 74 11.10 -2.28 -8.21
N LEU A 75 9.94 -1.64 -8.11
CA LEU A 75 9.15 -1.53 -6.90
C LEU A 75 7.88 -2.39 -7.02
N VAL A 76 7.38 -2.82 -5.87
CA VAL A 76 6.09 -3.50 -5.72
C VAL A 76 5.31 -2.85 -4.60
N LEU A 77 4.07 -2.45 -4.88
CA LEU A 77 3.09 -1.96 -3.93
C LEU A 77 2.02 -3.05 -3.69
N ILE A 78 1.69 -3.32 -2.43
CA ILE A 78 0.58 -4.18 -2.03
C ILE A 78 -0.22 -3.50 -0.93
N MET A 79 -1.54 -3.42 -1.08
CA MET A 79 -2.45 -3.07 0.00
C MET A 79 -3.16 -4.32 0.52
N ASP A 80 -3.04 -4.58 1.82
CA ASP A 80 -3.73 -5.70 2.46
C ASP A 80 -4.36 -5.32 3.80
N HIS A 81 -5.21 -6.22 4.29
CA HIS A 81 -5.70 -6.23 5.66
C HIS A 81 -5.53 -7.63 6.22
N MET A 82 -4.95 -7.70 7.42
CA MET A 82 -4.88 -8.90 8.24
C MET A 82 -5.69 -8.65 9.53
N PRO A 83 -6.74 -9.44 9.80
CA PRO A 83 -7.46 -9.37 11.07
C PRO A 83 -6.52 -9.55 12.26
N MET A 84 -6.67 -8.71 13.29
CA MET A 84 -5.78 -8.72 14.46
C MET A 84 -5.79 -10.05 15.23
N GLU A 85 -6.89 -10.80 15.17
CA GLU A 85 -7.00 -12.15 15.76
C GLU A 85 -6.04 -13.19 15.16
N HIS A 86 -5.49 -12.90 13.98
CA HIS A 86 -4.54 -13.77 13.29
C HIS A 86 -3.11 -13.21 13.28
N ARG A 87 -2.83 -12.12 14.00
CA ARG A 87 -1.45 -11.64 14.15
C ARG A 87 -0.73 -12.52 15.17
N PRO A 88 0.31 -13.28 14.78
CA PRO A 88 1.20 -13.85 15.78
C PRO A 88 1.84 -12.68 16.55
N ASN A 89 1.67 -12.70 17.88
CA ASN A 89 2.46 -12.01 18.90
C ASN A 89 3.05 -10.63 18.54
N ASN A 90 2.23 -9.57 18.40
CA ASN A 90 2.65 -8.16 18.28
C ASN A 90 3.75 -7.85 17.25
N ASN A 91 4.11 -8.80 16.39
CA ASN A 91 5.19 -8.67 15.44
C ASN A 91 4.60 -8.10 14.13
N PRO A 92 5.23 -7.09 13.53
CA PRO A 92 4.81 -6.62 12.21
C PRO A 92 4.79 -7.81 11.24
N LEU A 93 3.70 -7.90 10.47
CA LEU A 93 3.39 -8.96 9.51
C LEU A 93 4.67 -9.55 8.86
N PRO A 94 5.06 -10.79 9.20
CA PRO A 94 6.30 -11.41 8.72
C PRO A 94 6.11 -11.98 7.31
N LEU A 95 5.54 -11.22 6.37
CA LEU A 95 5.20 -11.69 5.03
C LEU A 95 6.41 -11.90 4.08
N LEU A 96 7.62 -11.74 4.61
CA LEU A 96 8.87 -12.14 3.93
C LEU A 96 9.68 -13.19 4.71
N HIS A 97 9.19 -13.66 5.87
CA HIS A 97 9.83 -14.77 6.58
C HIS A 97 9.48 -16.10 5.90
N LYS A 98 10.44 -17.03 5.88
CA LYS A 98 10.37 -18.33 5.16
C LYS A 98 9.08 -19.11 5.42
N GLU A 99 8.48 -18.95 6.60
CA GLU A 99 7.24 -19.62 7.03
C GLU A 99 5.98 -19.01 6.40
N ALA A 100 5.94 -17.70 6.14
CA ALA A 100 4.81 -17.03 5.48
C ALA A 100 4.75 -17.30 3.96
N ILE A 101 5.83 -17.83 3.39
CA ILE A 101 5.94 -18.18 1.96
C ILE A 101 5.28 -19.53 1.69
N THR A 102 5.22 -20.43 2.68
CA THR A 102 4.68 -21.79 2.50
C THR A 102 3.17 -21.91 2.72
N LYS A 103 2.56 -20.96 3.43
CA LYS A 103 1.11 -20.92 3.66
C LYS A 103 0.66 -19.48 3.88
N LYS A 104 -0.21 -18.96 3.01
CA LYS A 104 -0.92 -17.70 3.24
C LYS A 104 -1.54 -17.67 4.65
N PRO A 105 -1.30 -16.61 5.45
CA PRO A 105 -1.95 -16.48 6.74
C PRO A 105 -3.47 -16.45 6.60
N GLU A 106 -4.15 -17.18 7.49
CA GLU A 106 -5.61 -17.17 7.55
C GLU A 106 -6.11 -15.73 7.78
N GLY A 107 -7.09 -15.32 6.97
CA GLY A 107 -7.65 -13.97 7.04
C GLY A 107 -6.93 -12.88 6.24
N LEU A 108 -5.74 -13.11 5.67
CA LEU A 108 -5.08 -12.11 4.82
C LEU A 108 -5.92 -11.81 3.56
N ARG A 109 -6.25 -10.54 3.36
CA ARG A 109 -7.02 -10.05 2.21
C ARG A 109 -6.26 -8.91 1.57
N TRP A 110 -6.07 -8.96 0.26
CA TRP A 110 -5.41 -7.88 -0.50
C TRP A 110 -6.43 -7.16 -1.39
N TYR A 111 -6.25 -5.85 -1.48
CA TYR A 111 -7.20 -4.92 -2.09
C TYR A 111 -6.60 -4.22 -3.29
N TRP A 112 -5.27 -4.16 -3.37
CA TRP A 112 -4.56 -3.52 -4.47
C TRP A 112 -3.15 -4.07 -4.58
N SER A 113 -2.67 -4.27 -5.79
CA SER A 113 -1.26 -4.53 -6.02
C SER A 113 -0.81 -3.93 -7.35
N VAL A 114 0.39 -3.35 -7.34
CA VAL A 114 1.06 -2.83 -8.53
C VAL A 114 2.51 -3.28 -8.46
N TYR A 115 2.99 -3.97 -9.48
CA TYR A 115 4.33 -4.56 -9.52
C TYR A 115 5.06 -4.15 -10.79
N ASN A 116 6.37 -4.39 -10.79
CA ASN A 116 7.25 -3.95 -11.88
C ASN A 116 7.15 -2.43 -12.12
N ILE A 117 6.91 -1.66 -11.05
CA ILE A 117 6.99 -0.20 -11.08
C ILE A 117 8.47 0.16 -11.28
N PRO A 118 8.84 0.98 -12.29
CA PRO A 118 10.23 1.36 -12.51
C PRO A 118 10.84 2.08 -11.30
N ALA A 119 12.13 1.81 -11.02
CA ALA A 119 12.82 2.34 -9.83
C ALA A 119 12.91 3.88 -9.78
N ASN A 120 12.76 4.57 -10.92
CA ASN A 120 12.78 6.03 -11.00
C ASN A 120 11.40 6.68 -10.77
N VAL A 121 10.33 5.90 -10.65
CA VAL A 121 9.01 6.41 -10.28
C VAL A 121 9.00 6.67 -8.78
N SER A 122 8.42 7.80 -8.35
CA SER A 122 8.39 8.25 -6.95
C SER A 122 6.98 8.29 -6.35
N GLY A 123 5.98 7.76 -7.05
CA GLY A 123 4.61 7.73 -6.56
C GLY A 123 3.59 7.18 -7.55
N ILE A 124 2.36 7.01 -7.06
CA ILE A 124 1.16 6.66 -7.83
C ILE A 124 0.12 7.75 -7.58
N ALA A 125 -0.42 8.34 -8.65
CA ALA A 125 -1.47 9.34 -8.56
C ALA A 125 -2.78 8.72 -8.04
N SER A 126 -3.63 9.56 -7.45
CA SER A 126 -4.97 9.12 -7.03
C SER A 126 -5.79 8.68 -8.23
N GLY A 127 -6.51 7.56 -8.10
CA GLY A 127 -7.33 7.00 -9.17
C GLY A 127 -6.54 6.32 -10.29
N ALA A 128 -5.24 6.03 -10.10
CA ALA A 128 -4.46 5.29 -11.09
C ALA A 128 -5.10 3.93 -11.41
N SER A 129 -5.21 3.65 -12.71
CA SER A 129 -5.93 2.50 -13.26
C SER A 129 -5.04 1.68 -14.19
N SER A 130 -5.34 0.38 -14.32
CA SER A 130 -4.77 -0.48 -15.34
C SER A 130 -5.37 -0.22 -16.73
N ASP A 131 -6.54 0.42 -16.80
CA ASP A 131 -7.26 0.68 -18.04
C ASP A 131 -6.73 1.96 -18.72
N VAL A 132 -6.01 1.76 -19.82
CA VAL A 132 -5.42 2.82 -20.64
C VAL A 132 -6.47 3.76 -21.24
N SER A 133 -7.72 3.31 -21.39
CA SER A 133 -8.82 4.16 -21.89
C SER A 133 -9.36 5.13 -20.83
N SER A 134 -9.16 4.81 -19.56
CA SER A 134 -9.56 5.64 -18.41
C SER A 134 -8.50 6.64 -17.98
N ASN A 135 -7.25 6.43 -18.39
CA ASN A 135 -6.16 7.37 -18.15
C ASN A 135 -6.30 8.58 -19.09
N LYS A 136 -5.89 9.77 -18.64
CA LYS A 136 -5.78 10.93 -19.55
C LYS A 136 -4.88 10.53 -20.73
N GLU A 137 -5.24 10.95 -21.94
CA GLU A 137 -4.51 10.59 -23.16
C GLU A 137 -2.99 10.69 -22.96
N ASN A 138 -2.29 9.57 -23.16
CA ASN A 138 -0.83 9.35 -23.01
C ASN A 138 -0.27 9.02 -21.60
N GLU A 139 -1.10 8.84 -20.57
CA GLU A 139 -0.61 8.30 -19.29
C GLU A 139 -0.59 6.76 -19.30
N GLN A 140 0.62 6.20 -19.42
CA GLN A 140 0.84 4.77 -19.21
C GLN A 140 0.71 4.42 -17.73
N PRO A 141 0.20 3.22 -17.38
CA PRO A 141 0.22 2.74 -16.01
C PRO A 141 1.65 2.75 -15.45
N VAL A 142 1.80 3.18 -14.19
CA VAL A 142 3.10 3.25 -13.49
C VAL A 142 3.77 1.89 -13.27
N GLY A 143 3.05 0.79 -13.53
CA GLY A 143 3.47 -0.58 -13.41
C GLY A 143 2.36 -1.52 -13.86
N THR A 144 2.51 -2.81 -13.61
CA THR A 144 1.48 -3.82 -13.89
C THR A 144 0.59 -4.02 -12.66
N PHE A 145 -0.72 -4.02 -12.85
CA PHE A 145 -1.66 -4.23 -11.75
C PHE A 145 -1.93 -5.72 -11.57
N GLY A 146 -1.93 -6.19 -10.33
CA GLY A 146 -2.31 -7.55 -9.96
C GLY A 146 -3.76 -7.63 -9.50
N SER A 147 -4.29 -8.85 -9.37
CA SER A 147 -5.70 -9.07 -9.03
C SER A 147 -5.97 -8.88 -7.54
N ASN A 148 -7.13 -8.32 -7.19
CA ASN A 148 -7.58 -8.17 -5.80
C ASN A 148 -8.52 -9.32 -5.36
N ILE A 149 -8.67 -9.54 -4.06
CA ILE A 149 -9.51 -10.64 -3.55
C ILE A 149 -11.02 -10.33 -3.51
N VAL A 150 -11.42 -9.10 -3.82
CA VAL A 150 -12.81 -8.64 -3.72
C VAL A 150 -13.59 -9.02 -4.97
N ASN A 151 -13.02 -8.77 -6.16
CA ASN A 151 -13.66 -9.04 -7.45
C ASN A 151 -12.75 -9.75 -8.46
N ASP A 152 -11.51 -10.07 -8.09
CA ASP A 152 -10.50 -10.70 -8.95
C ASP A 152 -10.09 -9.90 -10.20
N ASN A 153 -10.37 -8.59 -10.20
CA ASN A 153 -9.90 -7.66 -11.23
C ASN A 153 -8.53 -7.08 -10.88
N ASN A 154 -7.81 -6.61 -11.91
CA ASN A 154 -6.51 -5.95 -11.80
C ASN A 154 -6.63 -4.46 -11.46
N GLU A 155 -7.32 -4.16 -10.37
CA GLU A 155 -7.65 -2.79 -9.96
C GLU A 155 -7.61 -2.63 -8.44
N TYR A 156 -7.68 -1.38 -8.00
CA TYR A 156 -7.92 -1.04 -6.60
C TYR A 156 -9.35 -1.43 -6.21
N ALA A 157 -9.50 -2.27 -5.19
CA ALA A 157 -10.78 -2.54 -4.56
C ALA A 157 -10.92 -1.73 -3.26
N PRO A 158 -11.82 -0.73 -3.19
CA PRO A 158 -11.94 0.12 -2.01
C PRO A 158 -12.35 -0.67 -0.76
N PRO A 159 -11.78 -0.36 0.42
CA PRO A 159 -12.24 -0.87 1.70
C PRO A 159 -13.76 -0.78 1.85
N CYS A 160 -14.37 -1.95 2.08
CA CYS A 160 -15.80 -2.09 2.24
C CYS A 160 -16.14 -3.15 3.29
N SER A 161 -15.90 -2.84 4.56
CA SER A 161 -16.23 -3.75 5.67
C SER A 161 -17.69 -4.24 5.56
N LYS A 162 -17.97 -5.51 5.87
CA LYS A 162 -19.35 -6.04 5.89
C LYS A 162 -20.01 -5.94 7.27
N GLY A 163 -19.24 -5.58 8.30
CA GLY A 163 -19.65 -5.52 9.70
C GLY A 163 -19.05 -4.32 10.43
N PRO A 164 -19.53 -4.04 11.66
CA PRO A 164 -18.95 -3.00 12.51
C PRO A 164 -17.50 -3.34 12.89
N GLY A 165 -16.79 -2.35 13.42
CA GLY A 165 -15.44 -2.50 13.91
C GLY A 165 -14.39 -1.92 12.97
N LEU A 166 -13.45 -1.20 13.59
CA LEU A 166 -12.28 -0.64 12.95
C LEU A 166 -11.42 -1.74 12.32
N LYS A 167 -11.07 -1.55 11.05
CA LYS A 167 -10.13 -2.41 10.33
C LYS A 167 -8.91 -1.61 9.92
N ASN A 168 -7.73 -2.20 10.11
CA ASN A 168 -6.49 -1.63 9.63
C ASN A 168 -6.14 -2.21 8.26
N TYR A 169 -5.82 -1.33 7.34
CA TYR A 169 -5.33 -1.63 6.01
C TYR A 169 -3.91 -1.10 5.91
N THR A 170 -3.00 -1.90 5.40
CA THR A 170 -1.58 -1.57 5.29
C THR A 170 -1.17 -1.58 3.83
N PHE A 171 -0.61 -0.47 3.37
CA PHE A 171 0.13 -0.37 2.12
C PHE A 171 1.58 -0.76 2.41
N HIS A 172 2.13 -1.66 1.62
CA HIS A 172 3.50 -2.12 1.69
C HIS A 172 4.21 -1.78 0.39
N LEU A 173 5.38 -1.14 0.48
CA LEU A 173 6.26 -0.88 -0.64
C LEU A 173 7.52 -1.72 -0.50
N TYR A 174 7.91 -2.43 -1.56
CA TYR A 174 9.11 -3.24 -1.62
C TYR A 174 10.01 -2.76 -2.76
N ALA A 175 11.29 -2.55 -2.47
CA ALA A 175 12.33 -2.31 -3.46
C ALA A 175 13.05 -3.62 -3.79
N LEU A 176 13.05 -4.00 -5.06
CA LEU A 176 13.60 -5.26 -5.54
C LEU A 176 14.85 -5.05 -6.37
N SER A 177 15.84 -5.92 -6.18
CA SER A 177 17.06 -5.99 -7.01
C SER A 177 16.82 -6.50 -8.44
N LYS A 178 15.60 -6.91 -8.80
CA LYS A 178 15.24 -7.49 -10.10
C LYS A 178 13.79 -7.19 -10.47
N MET A 179 13.51 -7.15 -11.78
CA MET A 179 12.15 -7.22 -12.31
C MET A 179 11.53 -8.59 -12.03
N LEU A 180 10.25 -8.63 -11.68
CA LEU A 180 9.52 -9.88 -11.55
C LEU A 180 9.16 -10.42 -12.94
N VAL A 181 9.58 -11.65 -13.22
CA VAL A 181 9.17 -12.41 -14.40
C VAL A 181 8.13 -13.42 -13.96
N LEU A 182 6.87 -13.13 -14.28
CA LEU A 182 5.72 -13.96 -13.91
C LEU A 182 5.15 -14.62 -15.16
N PRO A 183 4.61 -15.84 -15.06
CA PRO A 183 3.91 -16.47 -16.17
C PRO A 183 2.76 -15.57 -16.63
N GLU A 184 2.48 -15.55 -17.93
CA GLU A 184 1.35 -14.81 -18.48
C GLU A 184 0.05 -15.33 -17.85
N SER A 185 -0.46 -14.54 -16.92
CA SER A 185 -1.70 -14.79 -16.21
C SER A 185 -2.51 -13.51 -16.20
N LYS A 186 -3.81 -13.64 -16.44
CA LYS A 186 -4.74 -12.52 -16.26
C LYS A 186 -4.85 -12.11 -14.79
N HIS A 187 -4.46 -12.99 -13.86
CA HIS A 187 -4.61 -12.81 -12.42
C HIS A 187 -3.27 -13.06 -11.73
N VAL A 188 -2.67 -11.98 -11.21
CA VAL A 188 -1.45 -12.05 -10.39
C VAL A 188 -1.81 -11.61 -8.97
N SER A 189 -1.93 -12.57 -8.06
CA SER A 189 -2.33 -12.30 -6.68
C SER A 189 -1.17 -11.73 -5.84
N ALA A 190 -1.50 -11.06 -4.74
CA ALA A 190 -0.49 -10.62 -3.76
C ALA A 190 0.31 -11.79 -3.17
N GLU A 191 -0.29 -12.99 -3.09
CA GLU A 191 0.40 -14.21 -2.65
C GLU A 191 1.50 -14.63 -3.64
N THR A 192 1.18 -14.68 -4.94
CA THR A 192 2.16 -14.92 -6.00
C THR A 192 3.28 -13.89 -5.96
N LEU A 193 2.93 -12.60 -5.83
CA LEU A 193 3.94 -11.53 -5.73
C LEU A 193 4.89 -11.75 -4.55
N ARG A 194 4.35 -12.00 -3.35
CA ARG A 194 5.16 -12.23 -2.14
C ARG A 194 6.09 -13.42 -2.27
N ALA A 195 5.61 -14.53 -2.86
CA ALA A 195 6.46 -15.68 -3.15
C ALA A 195 7.58 -15.34 -4.15
N SER A 196 7.26 -14.59 -5.22
CA SER A 196 8.22 -14.22 -6.27
C SER A 196 9.24 -13.16 -5.84
N MET A 197 8.96 -12.36 -4.82
CA MET A 197 9.88 -11.34 -4.28
C MET A 197 10.98 -11.92 -3.37
N HIS A 198 10.79 -13.15 -2.86
CA HIS A 198 11.68 -13.72 -1.85
C HIS A 198 13.15 -13.79 -2.33
N GLY A 199 14.05 -13.27 -1.50
CA GLY A 199 15.49 -13.22 -1.80
C GLY A 199 15.91 -12.06 -2.70
N PHE A 200 15.00 -11.19 -3.13
CA PHE A 200 15.31 -10.04 -3.98
C PHE A 200 14.98 -8.67 -3.35
N VAL A 201 14.30 -8.65 -2.19
CA VAL A 201 13.94 -7.41 -1.47
C VAL A 201 15.20 -6.76 -0.88
N LEU A 202 15.48 -5.54 -1.31
CA LEU A 202 16.57 -4.69 -0.82
C LEU A 202 16.13 -3.82 0.36
N ALA A 203 14.93 -3.26 0.27
CA ALA A 203 14.31 -2.42 1.30
C ALA A 203 12.79 -2.54 1.24
N SER A 204 12.13 -2.18 2.34
CA SER A 204 10.67 -2.11 2.41
C SER A 204 10.22 -1.06 3.39
N ASP A 205 9.05 -0.47 3.14
CA ASP A 205 8.34 0.37 4.11
C ASP A 205 6.84 0.10 4.07
N ALA A 206 6.13 0.53 5.11
CA ALA A 206 4.70 0.33 5.25
C ALA A 206 3.97 1.58 5.76
N LEU A 207 2.75 1.77 5.28
CA LEU A 207 1.85 2.86 5.68
C LEU A 207 0.50 2.25 6.04
N THR A 208 0.05 2.44 7.27
CA THR A 208 -1.19 1.87 7.79
C THR A 208 -2.25 2.94 7.94
N VAL A 209 -3.48 2.60 7.58
CA VAL A 209 -4.68 3.42 7.80
C VAL A 209 -5.78 2.57 8.38
N SER A 210 -6.74 3.22 9.00
CA SER A 210 -7.91 2.56 9.57
C SER A 210 -9.20 2.98 8.85
N PHE A 211 -10.14 2.06 8.72
CA PHE A 211 -11.48 2.36 8.22
C PHE A 211 -12.50 1.53 8.98
N GLU A 212 -13.56 2.19 9.42
CA GLU A 212 -14.76 1.60 9.96
C GLU A 212 -15.93 2.15 9.16
N ARG A 213 -16.86 1.28 8.77
CA ARG A 213 -18.07 1.75 8.10
C ARG A 213 -18.97 2.45 9.08
N SER A 214 -19.51 3.58 8.66
CA SER A 214 -20.62 4.18 9.38
C SER A 214 -21.81 3.20 9.39
N CYS A 215 -22.45 3.02 10.54
CA CYS A 215 -23.68 2.22 10.61
C CYS A 215 -24.72 2.78 9.62
N GLN A 216 -25.70 1.97 9.21
CA GLN A 216 -26.73 2.47 8.27
C GLN A 216 -27.49 3.63 8.91
N SER A 217 -27.36 4.83 8.36
CA SER A 217 -28.32 5.89 8.66
C SER A 217 -29.68 5.48 8.08
N ARG A 218 -30.77 5.64 8.86
CA ARG A 218 -32.12 5.37 8.34
C ARG A 218 -32.33 6.21 7.08
N PRO A 219 -32.94 5.66 6.01
CA PRO A 219 -33.41 6.49 4.91
C PRO A 219 -34.24 7.64 5.49
N LYS A 220 -33.87 8.89 5.16
CA LYS A 220 -34.72 10.05 5.49
C LYS A 220 -36.11 9.75 4.95
N PRO A 221 -37.19 9.86 5.76
CA PRO A 221 -38.55 9.75 5.23
C PRO A 221 -38.66 10.70 4.04
N ARG A 222 -38.98 10.16 2.87
CA ARG A 222 -39.33 10.97 1.71
C ARG A 222 -40.55 11.76 2.15
N LEU A 223 -40.43 13.08 2.22
CA LEU A 223 -41.60 13.94 2.35
C LEU A 223 -42.45 13.67 1.11
N ASP A 224 -43.58 13.00 1.30
CA ASP A 224 -44.57 12.80 0.25
C ASP A 224 -45.03 14.17 -0.23
N GLN A 225 -44.51 14.61 -1.37
CA GLN A 225 -45.15 15.65 -2.17
C GLN A 225 -46.18 14.94 -3.04
N GLY A 226 -47.45 15.22 -2.73
CA GLY A 226 -48.60 14.59 -3.35
C GLY A 226 -48.72 14.86 -4.85
N SER A 227 -49.25 13.82 -5.52
CA SER A 227 -50.09 13.83 -6.72
C SER A 227 -49.57 14.47 -8.01
N GLN A 228 -49.40 13.66 -9.06
CA GLN A 228 -50.45 13.49 -10.08
C GLN A 228 -50.19 12.22 -10.92
N GLN A 229 -51.29 11.53 -11.22
CA GLN A 229 -51.35 10.31 -12.03
C GLN A 229 -51.24 10.64 -13.51
N ASP A 230 -50.38 9.89 -14.20
CA ASP A 230 -50.58 9.40 -15.57
C ASP A 230 -49.85 8.03 -15.60
N ASN A 231 -50.47 6.88 -15.87
CA ASN A 231 -51.36 6.70 -17.00
C ASN A 231 -50.71 6.00 -18.19
N GLN A 232 -49.52 5.35 -18.13
CA GLN A 232 -49.04 4.58 -19.29
C GLN A 232 -48.10 3.40 -19.00
N GLN A 233 -48.47 2.30 -19.64
CA GLN A 233 -48.00 0.92 -19.56
C GLN A 233 -46.73 0.69 -20.41
N GLY A 234 -45.71 0.00 -19.87
CA GLY A 234 -44.63 -0.56 -20.70
C GLY A 234 -43.33 -0.87 -19.98
N ASP A 235 -42.94 -2.15 -20.03
CA ASP A 235 -41.67 -2.78 -19.66
C ASP A 235 -41.25 -2.88 -18.17
N HIS A 236 -41.46 -4.08 -17.65
CA HIS A 236 -40.71 -4.63 -16.53
C HIS A 236 -39.22 -4.77 -16.87
N GLN A 237 -38.43 -3.73 -16.61
CA GLN A 237 -37.04 -3.92 -16.24
C GLN A 237 -36.97 -3.97 -14.71
N GLU A 238 -36.80 -5.18 -14.20
CA GLU A 238 -36.45 -5.44 -12.81
C GLU A 238 -35.10 -4.78 -12.51
N ALA A 239 -35.16 -3.53 -12.03
CA ALA A 239 -34.02 -2.84 -11.45
C ALA A 239 -33.45 -3.78 -10.38
N LYS A 240 -32.21 -4.25 -10.60
CA LYS A 240 -31.44 -5.08 -9.67
C LYS A 240 -31.50 -4.44 -8.29
N ARG A 241 -32.40 -4.94 -7.44
CA ARG A 241 -32.46 -4.58 -6.03
C ARG A 241 -31.10 -4.98 -5.44
N HIS A 242 -30.35 -3.99 -5.00
CA HIS A 242 -29.15 -4.24 -4.22
C HIS A 242 -29.58 -5.09 -3.01
N PRO A 243 -28.86 -6.18 -2.69
CA PRO A 243 -29.18 -6.98 -1.52
C PRO A 243 -29.22 -6.08 -0.28
N PRO A 244 -30.16 -6.31 0.66
CA PRO A 244 -30.26 -5.49 1.87
C PRO A 244 -28.90 -5.48 2.58
N SER A 245 -28.42 -4.29 2.92
CA SER A 245 -27.13 -4.12 3.58
C SER A 245 -27.11 -4.87 4.91
N THR A 246 -26.04 -5.63 5.15
CA THR A 246 -25.84 -6.48 6.35
C THR A 246 -25.42 -5.69 7.59
N LEU A 247 -25.19 -4.37 7.48
CA LEU A 247 -24.78 -3.55 8.61
C LEU A 247 -25.96 -3.23 9.54
N PRO A 248 -25.76 -3.17 10.87
CA PRO A 248 -26.78 -2.70 11.79
C PRO A 248 -27.15 -1.22 11.52
N LEU A 249 -28.39 -0.84 11.86
CA LEU A 249 -28.82 0.57 11.89
C LEU A 249 -28.07 1.30 13.01
N CYS A 250 -27.74 2.59 12.81
CA CYS A 250 -27.18 3.39 13.90
C CYS A 250 -28.14 3.40 15.09
N GLU A 251 -27.74 2.85 16.24
CA GLU A 251 -28.41 3.13 17.50
C GLU A 251 -28.00 4.54 17.91
N GLN A 252 -28.97 5.46 17.98
CA GLN A 252 -28.69 6.81 18.45
C GLN A 252 -28.33 6.72 19.92
N ALA A 253 -27.08 7.04 20.25
CA ALA A 253 -26.67 7.28 21.62
C ALA A 253 -27.62 8.33 22.22
N LYS A 254 -28.53 7.90 23.10
CA LYS A 254 -29.26 8.84 23.94
C LYS A 254 -28.24 9.58 24.78
N SER A 255 -28.07 10.86 24.48
CA SER A 255 -27.45 11.82 25.37
C SER A 255 -28.23 11.80 26.69
N THR A 256 -27.71 11.10 27.69
CA THR A 256 -28.09 11.33 29.08
C THR A 256 -27.40 12.62 29.50
N THR A 257 -28.08 13.74 29.28
CA THR A 257 -27.77 14.97 30.02
C THR A 257 -28.44 14.83 31.38
N ASP A 258 -27.60 14.81 32.42
CA ASP A 258 -27.98 15.01 33.81
C ASP A 258 -28.68 16.37 33.95
N GLU A 259 -30.00 16.37 34.11
CA GLU A 259 -30.76 17.44 34.76
C GLU A 259 -31.98 16.79 35.44
N ASP A 260 -31.80 16.33 36.67
CA ASP A 260 -32.87 16.22 37.67
C ASP A 260 -32.24 15.99 39.06
N ALA A 261 -31.51 17.02 39.52
CA ALA A 261 -31.05 17.12 40.90
C ALA A 261 -31.43 18.47 41.49
N TYR A 262 -32.73 18.79 41.50
CA TYR A 262 -33.26 19.79 42.42
C TYR A 262 -34.79 19.69 42.58
N SER A 263 -35.26 19.22 43.74
CA SER A 263 -36.30 19.85 44.55
C SER A 263 -37.23 18.86 45.29
N SER A 264 -37.30 19.06 46.61
CA SER A 264 -38.36 18.66 47.57
C SER A 264 -38.50 17.16 47.88
N THR A 265 -38.50 16.70 49.14
CA THR A 265 -39.35 17.20 50.23
C THR A 265 -38.78 16.81 51.61
N SER A 266 -38.67 17.81 52.48
CA SER A 266 -38.64 17.69 53.94
C SER A 266 -40.07 17.84 54.47
N GLN A 267 -40.35 17.27 55.65
CA GLN A 267 -41.61 17.30 56.45
C GLN A 267 -42.60 16.17 56.08
N ARG A 268 -43.08 15.29 56.98
CA ARG A 268 -43.15 15.19 58.46
C ARG A 268 -43.00 13.73 58.87
#